data_AF-A0A3B3DJ07-F1
#
_entry.id   AF-A0A3B3DJ07-F1
#
_cell.length_a   1.000
_cell.length_b   1.000
_cell.length_c   1.000
_cell.angle_alpha   90.00
_cell.angle_beta   90.00
_cell.angle_gamma   90.00
#
_symmetry.space_group_name_H-M   'P 1'
#
loop_
_entity.id
_entity.type
_entity.pdbx_description
1 polymer ?
#
loop_
_entity_poly.entity_id
_entity_poly.type
_entity_poly.pdbx_seq_one_letter_code
_entity_poly.pdbx_strand_id
1 'polypeptide(L)'
;MEKKYWVEFRSMTGQKKEIYLCDTEEEMQKITVLQLKEKIDQQLPQYNREDLYLLYRGNRLDEDSKLLSEYGIQHNSLIQVVMSIRGGGCSPEAYKEYLEKCGKGDKKVDKKHMSMECLAGFKEDDLTHKEQKKSCSVS
;
A
#
# COMPACT_ATOMS: atom_id res chain seq x y z
N MET A 1 -6.11 -32.94 -16.14
CA MET A 1 -5.11 -32.70 -15.08
C MET A 1 -5.06 -31.19 -14.89
N GLU A 2 -5.64 -30.67 -13.82
CA GLU A 2 -5.58 -29.23 -13.52
C GLU A 2 -4.15 -28.89 -13.08
N LYS A 3 -3.43 -28.08 -13.87
CA LYS A 3 -2.08 -27.63 -13.54
C LYS A 3 -2.18 -26.30 -12.82
N LYS A 4 -1.91 -26.26 -11.52
CA LYS A 4 -1.96 -25.00 -10.75
C LYS A 4 -0.62 -24.28 -10.81
N TYR A 5 -0.66 -22.99 -11.14
CA TYR A 5 0.51 -22.13 -11.16
C TYR A 5 0.44 -21.15 -9.98
N TRP A 6 1.47 -21.19 -9.12
CA TRP A 6 1.64 -20.27 -8.01
C TRP A 6 3.07 -19.76 -7.95
N VAL A 7 3.25 -18.66 -7.24
CA VAL A 7 4.55 -18.08 -6.91
C VAL A 7 4.68 -17.93 -5.41
N GLU A 8 5.90 -18.04 -4.90
CA GLU A 8 6.18 -17.78 -3.49
C GLU A 8 6.74 -16.37 -3.35
N PHE A 9 6.26 -15.62 -2.38
CA PHE A 9 6.90 -14.38 -1.97
C PHE A 9 7.41 -14.47 -0.54
N ARG A 10 8.59 -13.91 -0.31
CA ARG A 10 9.16 -13.76 1.02
C ARG A 10 8.77 -12.40 1.58
N SER A 11 8.00 -12.42 2.67
CA SER A 11 7.68 -11.22 3.44
C SER A 11 8.88 -10.74 4.26
N MET A 12 8.84 -9.49 4.74
CA MET A 12 9.87 -8.89 5.59
C MET A 12 10.10 -9.68 6.89
N THR A 13 9.06 -10.35 7.39
CA THR A 13 9.12 -11.22 8.56
C THR A 13 9.85 -12.55 8.30
N GLY A 14 10.32 -12.77 7.07
CA GLY A 14 10.92 -14.03 6.63
C GLY A 14 9.91 -15.13 6.32
N GLN A 15 8.62 -14.88 6.54
CA GLN A 15 7.55 -15.82 6.20
C GLN A 15 7.39 -15.90 4.68
N LYS A 16 7.37 -17.13 4.17
CA LYS A 16 7.00 -17.41 2.79
C LYS A 16 5.49 -17.50 2.68
N LYS A 17 4.94 -16.90 1.66
CA LYS A 17 3.52 -16.99 1.32
C LYS A 17 3.41 -17.36 -0.14
N GLU A 18 2.46 -18.24 -0.45
CA GLU A 18 2.14 -18.63 -1.82
C GLU A 18 0.99 -17.77 -2.36
N ILE A 19 1.13 -17.32 -3.59
CA ILE A 19 0.08 -16.62 -4.34
C ILE A 19 -0.25 -17.45 -5.56
N TYR A 20 -1.49 -17.89 -5.60
CA TYR A 20 -2.06 -18.54 -6.77
C TYR A 20 -2.26 -17.52 -7.91
N LEU A 21 -1.79 -17.89 -9.10
CA LEU A 21 -1.88 -17.11 -10.32
C LEU A 21 -2.99 -17.64 -11.23
N CYS A 22 -2.82 -18.85 -11.77
CA CYS A 22 -3.66 -19.40 -12.85
C CYS A 22 -3.67 -20.95 -12.84
N ASP A 23 -4.60 -21.55 -13.60
CA ASP A 23 -4.67 -23.02 -13.83
C ASP A 23 -4.15 -23.44 -15.21
N THR A 24 -3.76 -22.47 -16.05
CA THR A 24 -3.32 -22.72 -17.42
C THR A 24 -1.92 -22.16 -17.66
N GLU A 25 -1.17 -22.85 -18.52
CA GLU A 25 0.18 -22.44 -18.90
C GLU A 25 0.17 -21.20 -19.81
N GLU A 26 -0.85 -21.07 -20.65
CA GLU A 26 -1.02 -19.92 -21.54
C GLU A 26 -1.27 -18.62 -20.76
N GLU A 27 -2.06 -18.67 -19.68
CA GLU A 27 -2.27 -17.52 -18.80
C GLU A 27 -1.01 -17.20 -18.00
N MET A 28 -0.25 -18.21 -17.58
CA MET A 28 1.06 -18.02 -16.92
C MET A 28 2.06 -17.27 -17.82
N GLN A 29 1.95 -17.39 -19.15
CA GLN A 29 2.79 -16.62 -20.07
C GLN A 29 2.28 -15.20 -20.35
N LYS A 30 0.97 -14.97 -20.21
CA LYS A 30 0.31 -13.68 -20.48
C LYS A 30 0.19 -12.79 -19.24
N ILE A 31 0.44 -13.32 -18.05
CA ILE A 31 0.34 -12.55 -16.81
C ILE A 31 1.43 -11.48 -16.73
N THR A 32 1.00 -10.27 -16.38
CA THR A 32 1.87 -9.10 -16.26
C THR A 32 2.34 -8.91 -14.82
N VAL A 33 3.41 -8.12 -14.68
CA VAL A 33 3.88 -7.67 -13.37
C VAL A 33 2.78 -6.94 -12.59
N LEU A 34 1.90 -6.20 -13.29
CA LEU A 34 0.77 -5.51 -12.67
C LEU A 34 -0.14 -6.47 -11.88
N GLN A 35 -0.57 -7.58 -12.48
CA GLN A 35 -1.48 -8.52 -11.82
C GLN A 35 -0.84 -9.18 -10.59
N LEU A 36 0.47 -9.45 -10.65
CA LEU A 36 1.22 -9.96 -9.52
C LEU A 36 1.27 -8.93 -8.37
N LYS A 37 1.56 -7.66 -8.69
CA LYS A 37 1.54 -6.56 -7.71
C LYS A 37 0.18 -6.42 -7.04
N GLU A 38 -0.89 -6.51 -7.82
CA GLU A 38 -2.26 -6.45 -7.29
C GLU A 38 -2.56 -7.57 -6.30
N LYS A 39 -2.17 -8.81 -6.61
CA LYS A 39 -2.35 -9.94 -5.70
C LYS A 39 -1.54 -9.80 -4.42
N ILE A 40 -0.32 -9.26 -4.50
CA ILE A 40 0.53 -9.02 -3.32
C ILE A 40 -0.07 -7.94 -2.43
N ASP A 41 -0.58 -6.86 -3.01
CA ASP A 41 -1.26 -5.77 -2.30
C ASP A 41 -2.51 -6.27 -1.55
N GLN A 42 -3.29 -7.16 -2.18
CA GLN A 42 -4.42 -7.81 -1.52
C GLN A 42 -4.00 -8.71 -0.34
N GLN A 43 -2.83 -9.35 -0.43
CA GLN A 43 -2.28 -10.20 0.63
C GLN A 43 -1.60 -9.43 1.75
N LEU A 44 -1.21 -8.19 1.49
CA LEU A 44 -0.48 -7.29 2.37
C LEU A 44 -1.12 -5.89 2.41
N PRO A 45 -2.43 -5.78 2.78
CA PRO A 45 -3.13 -4.49 2.76
C PRO A 45 -2.58 -3.48 3.77
N GLN A 46 -1.83 -3.98 4.77
CA GLN A 46 -1.18 -3.16 5.79
C GLN A 46 -0.04 -2.28 5.23
N TYR A 47 0.50 -2.62 4.06
CA TYR A 47 1.65 -1.94 3.46
C TYR A 47 1.24 -1.32 2.11
N ASN A 48 1.60 -0.05 1.88
CA ASN A 48 1.28 0.61 0.62
C ASN A 48 2.18 0.09 -0.52
N ARG A 49 1.62 -0.10 -1.72
CA ARG A 49 2.40 -0.48 -2.93
C ARG A 49 3.57 0.45 -3.21
N GLU A 50 3.41 1.75 -3.00
CA GLU A 50 4.45 2.75 -3.29
C GLU A 50 5.70 2.56 -2.43
N ASP A 51 5.52 2.02 -1.22
CA ASP A 51 6.60 1.76 -0.27
C ASP A 51 7.18 0.35 -0.44
N LEU A 52 6.65 -0.48 -1.34
CA LEU A 52 7.09 -1.85 -1.57
C LEU A 52 7.80 -2.01 -2.92
N TYR A 53 8.89 -2.77 -2.91
CA TYR A 53 9.63 -3.20 -4.09
C TYR A 53 9.63 -4.72 -4.20
N LEU A 54 9.28 -5.19 -5.39
CA LEU A 54 9.37 -6.59 -5.76
C LEU A 54 10.70 -6.84 -6.46
N LEU A 55 11.49 -7.75 -5.91
CA LEU A 55 12.76 -8.18 -6.48
C LEU A 55 12.69 -9.64 -6.88
N TYR A 56 13.11 -9.93 -8.10
CA TYR A 56 13.29 -11.29 -8.61
C TYR A 56 14.71 -11.46 -9.14
N ARG A 57 15.46 -12.42 -8.58
CA ARG A 57 16.88 -12.67 -8.93
C ARG A 57 17.77 -11.42 -8.92
N GLY A 58 17.43 -10.43 -8.08
CA GLY A 58 18.14 -9.14 -8.00
C GLY A 58 17.64 -8.07 -8.98
N ASN A 59 16.73 -8.40 -9.89
CA ASN A 59 16.06 -7.43 -10.76
C ASN A 59 14.78 -6.92 -10.10
N ARG A 60 14.58 -5.60 -10.13
CA ARG A 60 13.35 -4.98 -9.65
C ARG A 60 12.27 -5.13 -10.72
N LEU A 61 11.05 -5.46 -10.29
CA LEU A 61 9.87 -5.53 -11.17
C LEU A 61 9.19 -4.15 -11.22
N ASP A 62 9.83 -3.16 -11.82
CA ASP A 62 9.27 -1.81 -11.95
C ASP A 62 8.34 -1.66 -13.17
N GLU A 63 8.55 -2.42 -14.24
CA GLU A 63 7.74 -2.31 -15.46
C GLU A 63 6.45 -3.16 -15.38
N ASP A 64 5.31 -2.49 -15.22
CA ASP A 64 3.98 -3.11 -15.12
C ASP A 64 3.50 -3.76 -16.43
N SER A 65 3.96 -3.25 -17.57
CA SER A 65 3.61 -3.75 -18.91
C SER A 65 4.37 -4.99 -19.32
N LYS A 66 5.45 -5.35 -18.62
CA LYS A 66 6.24 -6.55 -18.91
C LYS A 66 5.59 -7.80 -18.36
N LEU A 67 5.78 -8.89 -19.07
CA LEU A 67 5.28 -10.21 -18.68
C LEU A 67 6.19 -10.83 -17.61
N LEU A 68 5.62 -11.62 -16.71
CA LEU A 68 6.41 -12.38 -15.73
C LEU A 68 7.41 -13.32 -16.42
N SER A 69 7.00 -13.89 -17.55
CA SER A 69 7.84 -14.78 -18.36
C SER A 69 9.08 -14.08 -18.93
N GLU A 70 9.01 -12.78 -19.24
CA GLU A 70 10.16 -12.02 -19.74
C GLU A 70 11.24 -11.80 -18.67
N TYR A 71 10.83 -11.71 -17.39
CA TYR A 71 11.76 -11.71 -16.26
C TYR A 71 12.29 -13.10 -15.91
N GLY A 72 11.81 -14.15 -16.60
CA GLY A 72 12.14 -15.53 -16.29
C GLY A 72 11.44 -16.07 -15.03
N ILE A 73 10.34 -15.43 -14.60
CA ILE A 73 9.53 -15.90 -13.48
C ILE A 73 8.69 -17.07 -13.96
N GLN A 74 8.78 -18.18 -13.24
CA GLN A 74 8.13 -19.44 -13.53
C GLN A 74 7.29 -19.92 -12.35
N HIS A 75 6.63 -21.06 -12.52
CA HIS A 75 6.00 -21.79 -11.42
C HIS A 75 6.97 -21.94 -10.25
N ASN A 76 6.47 -21.69 -9.03
CA ASN A 76 7.23 -21.83 -7.79
C ASN A 76 8.50 -20.93 -7.73
N SER A 77 8.48 -19.80 -8.45
CA SER A 77 9.53 -18.79 -8.33
C SER A 77 9.42 -18.02 -7.01
N LEU A 78 10.56 -17.75 -6.39
CA LEU A 78 10.66 -16.96 -5.16
C LEU A 78 10.87 -15.47 -5.48
N ILE A 79 9.92 -14.64 -5.07
CA ILE A 79 9.99 -13.19 -5.18
C ILE A 79 10.29 -12.61 -3.80
N GLN A 80 11.25 -11.71 -3.73
CA GLN A 80 11.59 -11.02 -2.49
C GLN A 80 10.86 -9.70 -2.42
N VAL A 81 10.05 -9.52 -1.39
CA VAL A 81 9.39 -8.24 -1.11
C VAL A 81 10.28 -7.45 -0.17
N VAL A 82 10.68 -6.26 -0.61
CA VAL A 82 11.51 -5.34 0.16
C VAL A 82 10.74 -4.04 0.33
N MET A 83 10.66 -3.54 1.55
CA MET A 83 10.02 -2.25 1.81
C MET A 83 11.06 -1.12 1.80
N SER A 84 10.73 -0.01 1.18
CA SER A 84 11.44 1.24 1.34
C SER A 84 11.14 1.78 2.75
N ILE A 85 12.17 1.93 3.56
CA ILE A 85 12.04 2.53 4.88
C ILE A 85 11.98 4.05 4.73
N ARG A 86 10.77 4.60 4.66
CA ARG A 86 10.53 6.01 5.02
C ARG A 86 10.27 6.04 6.53
N GLY A 87 11.14 6.69 7.29
CA GLY A 87 11.00 6.77 8.74
C GLY A 87 9.64 7.34 9.14
N GLY A 88 8.92 6.65 10.04
CA GLY A 88 7.79 7.20 10.79
C GLY A 88 6.37 7.05 10.19
N GLY A 89 6.13 6.15 9.24
CA GLY A 89 4.78 5.93 8.67
C GLY A 89 3.91 4.99 9.50
N CYS A 90 3.09 5.54 10.40
CA CYS A 90 1.99 4.81 11.03
C CYS A 90 1.07 4.24 9.92
N SER A 91 0.72 2.95 9.98
CA SER A 91 -0.14 2.34 8.95
C SER A 91 -1.49 3.08 8.86
N PRO A 92 -2.13 3.15 7.68
CA PRO A 92 -3.45 3.78 7.53
C PRO A 92 -4.50 3.17 8.46
N GLU A 93 -4.34 1.88 8.80
CA GLU A 93 -5.16 1.14 9.78
C GLU A 93 -4.99 1.71 11.19
N ALA A 94 -3.74 1.91 11.64
CA ALA A 94 -3.45 2.51 12.94
C ALA A 94 -3.93 3.98 13.00
N TYR A 95 -3.82 4.74 11.90
CA TYR A 95 -4.33 6.11 11.84
C TYR A 95 -5.86 6.18 11.86
N LYS A 96 -6.57 5.25 11.19
CA LYS A 96 -8.04 5.15 11.27
C LYS A 96 -8.51 4.74 12.65
N GLU A 97 -7.87 3.75 13.28
CA GLU A 97 -8.15 3.36 14.66
C GLU A 97 -7.88 4.51 15.64
N TYR A 98 -6.82 5.30 15.41
CA TYR A 98 -6.51 6.50 16.19
C TYR A 98 -7.56 7.59 16.01
N LEU A 99 -8.01 7.86 14.79
CA LEU A 99 -9.07 8.83 14.48
C LEU A 99 -10.43 8.41 15.05
N GLU A 100 -10.77 7.12 15.01
CA GLU A 100 -12.00 6.59 15.61
C GLU A 100 -11.95 6.64 17.15
N LYS A 101 -10.78 6.36 17.76
CA LYS A 101 -10.58 6.51 19.22
C LYS A 101 -10.58 7.97 19.68
N CYS A 102 -10.14 8.90 18.83
CA CYS A 102 -10.21 10.34 19.05
C CYS A 102 -11.46 10.97 18.40
N GLY A 103 -12.60 10.27 18.50
CA GLY A 103 -13.88 10.73 18.00
C GLY A 103 -14.14 12.22 18.29
N LYS A 104 -14.66 12.91 17.27
CA LYS A 104 -15.13 14.30 17.26
C LYS A 104 -15.80 14.65 18.60
N GLY A 105 -15.04 15.26 19.48
CA GLY A 105 -15.54 15.85 20.71
C GLY A 105 -14.86 17.19 20.82
N ASP A 106 -15.66 18.26 20.81
CA ASP A 106 -15.23 19.62 21.06
C ASP A 106 -14.35 19.68 22.31
N LYS A 107 -13.03 19.65 22.12
CA LYS A 107 -12.07 19.90 23.17
C LYS A 107 -11.13 20.95 22.63
N LYS A 108 -11.23 22.15 23.21
CA LYS A 108 -10.19 23.16 23.14
C LYS A 108 -8.90 22.48 23.61
N VAL A 109 -8.01 22.16 22.68
CA VAL A 109 -6.71 21.57 22.98
C VAL A 109 -5.80 22.72 23.41
N ASP A 110 -5.49 22.77 24.71
CA ASP A 110 -4.45 23.65 25.22
C ASP A 110 -3.11 23.22 24.64
N LYS A 111 -2.53 24.06 23.78
CA LYS A 111 -1.31 23.83 22.97
C LYS A 111 -0.01 23.56 23.74
N LYS A 112 -0.05 23.30 25.05
CA LYS A 112 1.16 23.20 25.89
C LYS A 112 1.74 21.79 26.06
N HIS A 113 1.13 20.77 25.46
CA HIS A 113 1.61 19.39 25.60
C HIS A 113 1.50 18.55 24.31
N MET A 114 1.73 19.17 23.14
CA MET A 114 1.90 18.39 21.90
C MET A 114 3.38 18.29 21.55
N SER A 115 3.90 17.07 21.55
CA SER A 115 5.22 16.73 20.99
C SER A 115 5.26 17.13 19.50
N MET A 116 6.43 17.60 19.05
CA MET A 116 6.70 18.03 17.67
C MET A 116 6.35 16.98 16.61
N GLU A 117 6.27 15.70 16.99
CA GLU A 117 5.93 14.58 16.10
C GLU A 117 4.50 14.65 15.53
N CYS A 118 3.58 15.40 16.16
CA CYS A 118 2.21 15.55 15.65
C CYS A 118 2.06 16.68 14.61
N LEU A 119 3.06 17.55 14.44
CA LEU A 119 2.96 18.70 13.54
C LEU A 119 3.38 18.40 12.10
N ALA A 120 4.03 17.26 11.84
CA ALA A 120 4.53 16.92 10.51
C ALA A 120 3.43 16.52 9.49
N GLY A 121 2.18 16.37 9.93
CA GLY A 121 1.04 15.99 9.09
C GLY A 121 0.14 17.13 8.61
N PHE A 122 0.41 18.38 9.02
CA PHE A 122 -0.35 19.54 8.50
C PHE A 122 0.19 19.93 7.13
N LYS A 123 -0.45 19.46 6.05
CA LYS A 123 -0.40 20.17 4.76
C LYS A 123 -1.34 21.38 4.86
N GLU A 124 -0.86 22.56 4.49
CA GLU A 124 -1.63 23.82 4.48
C GLU A 124 -2.73 23.88 3.41
N ASP A 125 -2.97 22.80 2.66
CA ASP A 125 -3.89 22.78 1.52
C ASP A 125 -5.36 22.47 1.87
N ASP A 126 -5.69 22.17 3.14
CA ASP A 126 -7.08 22.01 3.60
C ASP A 126 -7.82 23.35 3.82
N LEU A 127 -7.18 24.48 3.50
CA LEU A 127 -7.77 25.83 3.50
C LEU A 127 -8.58 26.11 2.22
N THR A 128 -9.42 25.19 1.76
CA THR A 128 -10.55 25.58 0.90
C THR A 128 -11.69 26.09 1.79
N HIS A 129 -11.59 27.37 2.18
CA HIS A 129 -12.73 28.13 2.65
C HIS A 129 -13.81 28.14 1.56
N LYS A 130 -14.87 27.36 1.77
CA LYS A 130 -16.13 27.53 1.04
C LYS A 130 -16.73 28.85 1.54
N GLU A 131 -16.47 29.94 0.82
CA GLU A 131 -17.23 31.18 0.96
C GLU A 131 -18.71 30.87 0.69
N GLN A 132 -19.52 30.81 1.74
CA GLN A 132 -20.95 31.05 1.63
C GLN A 132 -21.24 32.43 2.21
N LYS A 133 -21.36 33.41 1.31
CA LYS A 133 -22.06 34.67 1.58
C LYS A 133 -23.45 34.33 2.15
N LYS A 134 -23.65 34.57 3.44
CA LYS A 134 -24.95 34.98 3.97
C LYS A 134 -24.82 36.42 4.42
N SER A 135 -25.20 37.33 3.54
CA SER A 135 -25.55 38.69 3.95
C SER A 135 -26.71 38.59 4.94
N CYS A 136 -26.48 39.00 6.17
CA CYS A 136 -27.53 39.40 7.08
C CYS A 136 -28.22 40.64 6.51
N SER A 137 -29.54 40.60 6.43
CA SER A 137 -30.38 41.79 6.56
C SER A 137 -31.63 41.37 7.32
N VAL A 138 -31.66 41.68 8.61
CA VAL A 138 -32.87 41.83 9.40
C VAL A 138 -33.07 43.33 9.57
N SER A 139 -34.31 43.77 9.31
CA SER A 139 -34.89 45.11 9.49
C SER A 139 -34.57 46.16 8.44
#